data_AF-A0A963W9J9-F1
#
_entry.id   AF-A0A963W9J9-F1
#
_cell.length_a   1.000
_cell.length_b   1.000
_cell.length_c   1.000
_cell.angle_alpha   90.00
_cell.angle_beta   90.00
_cell.angle_gamma   90.00
#
_symmetry.space_group_name_H-M   'P 1'
#
loop_
_entity.id
_entity.type
_entity.pdbx_description
1 polymer ?
#
loop_
_entity_poly.entity_id
_entity_poly.type
_entity_poly.pdbx_seq_one_letter_code
_entity_poly.pdbx_strand_id
1 'polypeptide(L)'
;MRFGRVQSMAVALVCTTACASVGLAPVEAQDRAPQAQPDGDWQTIHRDLAATRYSPLADINRANVSQLHQAWAYPYRAFNSAVPLVIDGVMYFPAANRLVALDAATGAEVWVHELQLPASATAGPPPGFAGRGLGYWPGDASHAPRLLAMAGNFLMAFDLATGEPVSSFGDGGKVAVDPSYQGTPTITGHVAIIGAASLENPQGNPGNPRAYDVITGR
;
A
#
# COMPACT_ATOMS: atom_id res chain seq x y z
N MET A 1 -58.96 -40.39 57.67
CA MET A 1 -58.70 -41.09 56.39
C MET A 1 -58.52 -40.03 55.30
N ARG A 2 -57.60 -40.30 54.37
CA ARG A 2 -57.13 -39.50 53.20
C ARG A 2 -58.31 -38.92 52.40
N PHE A 3 -58.22 -37.80 51.68
CA PHE A 3 -57.33 -37.55 50.53
C PHE A 3 -57.14 -36.05 50.26
N GLY A 4 -55.92 -35.68 49.86
CA GLY A 4 -55.53 -34.34 49.45
C GLY A 4 -55.87 -34.01 48.01
N ARG A 5 -55.93 -32.70 47.71
CA ARG A 5 -55.97 -32.16 46.35
C ARG A 5 -54.59 -31.59 46.02
N VAL A 6 -53.96 -32.19 45.03
CA VAL A 6 -52.73 -31.70 44.38
C VAL A 6 -53.16 -30.63 43.37
N GLN A 7 -52.68 -29.40 43.53
CA GLN A 7 -52.76 -28.37 42.48
C GLN A 7 -51.52 -28.49 41.60
N SER A 8 -51.73 -28.89 40.34
CA SER A 8 -50.70 -28.85 39.30
C SER A 8 -50.55 -27.41 38.79
N MET A 9 -49.46 -26.74 39.13
CA MET A 9 -49.04 -25.49 38.47
C MET A 9 -48.22 -25.86 37.24
N ALA A 10 -48.79 -25.67 36.05
CA ALA A 10 -48.05 -25.70 34.80
C ALA A 10 -47.32 -24.37 34.64
N VAL A 11 -45.99 -24.38 34.76
CA VAL A 11 -45.12 -23.24 34.42
C VAL A 11 -44.87 -23.30 32.91
N ALA A 12 -45.53 -22.42 32.17
CA ALA A 12 -45.24 -22.22 30.75
C ALA A 12 -43.95 -21.40 30.61
N LEU A 13 -42.86 -22.06 30.25
CA LEU A 13 -41.58 -21.44 29.93
C LEU A 13 -41.70 -20.77 28.54
N VAL A 14 -41.97 -19.47 28.51
CA VAL A 14 -41.92 -18.68 27.28
C VAL A 14 -40.46 -18.41 26.95
N CYS A 15 -39.93 -19.15 25.98
CA CYS A 15 -38.58 -18.95 25.45
C CYS A 15 -38.62 -17.76 24.46
N THR A 16 -38.42 -16.55 24.96
CA THR A 16 -38.22 -15.37 24.10
C THR A 16 -36.83 -15.44 23.48
N THR A 17 -36.73 -15.94 22.25
CA THR A 17 -35.52 -15.80 21.43
C THR A 17 -35.34 -14.33 21.06
N ALA A 18 -34.42 -13.65 21.76
CA ALA A 18 -33.94 -12.34 21.35
C ALA A 18 -33.11 -12.50 20.07
N CYS A 19 -33.72 -12.20 18.91
CA CYS A 19 -32.99 -11.99 17.67
C CYS A 19 -32.11 -10.74 17.85
N ALA A 20 -30.84 -10.91 18.21
CA ALA A 20 -29.86 -9.85 18.13
C ALA A 20 -29.62 -9.55 16.65
N SER A 21 -30.35 -8.58 16.11
CA SER A 21 -30.06 -7.98 14.81
C SER A 21 -28.69 -7.34 14.89
N VAL A 22 -27.67 -8.00 14.32
CA VAL A 22 -26.38 -7.38 14.02
C VAL A 22 -26.67 -6.28 13.01
N GLY A 23 -26.81 -5.05 13.50
CA GLY A 23 -26.94 -3.89 12.65
C GLY A 23 -25.65 -3.75 11.85
N LEU A 24 -25.71 -4.00 10.55
CA LEU A 24 -24.73 -3.47 9.61
C LEU A 24 -24.87 -1.94 9.67
N ALA A 25 -24.01 -1.30 10.47
CA ALA A 25 -23.85 0.13 10.35
C ALA A 25 -23.35 0.41 8.92
N PRO A 26 -23.99 1.33 8.17
CA PRO A 26 -23.44 1.76 6.90
C PRO A 26 -22.06 2.33 7.17
N VAL A 27 -21.04 1.81 6.48
CA VAL A 27 -19.75 2.47 6.39
C VAL A 27 -20.01 3.74 5.60
N GLU A 28 -20.22 4.86 6.30
CA GLU A 28 -20.21 6.17 5.68
C GLU A 28 -18.83 6.36 5.07
N ALA A 29 -18.75 6.31 3.74
CA ALA A 29 -17.57 6.73 3.02
C ALA A 29 -17.35 8.19 3.39
N GLN A 30 -16.34 8.46 4.24
CA GLN A 30 -15.91 9.83 4.47
C GLN A 30 -15.41 10.36 3.13
N ASP A 31 -16.24 11.21 2.53
CA ASP A 31 -15.94 11.93 1.29
C ASP A 31 -14.89 13.00 1.60
N ARG A 32 -13.66 12.54 1.90
CA ARG A 32 -12.51 13.41 2.10
C ARG A 32 -12.15 13.93 0.72
N ALA A 33 -12.39 15.22 0.51
CA ALA A 33 -11.93 15.93 -0.67
C ALA A 33 -10.46 15.55 -0.95
N PRO A 34 -10.09 15.21 -2.20
CA PRO A 34 -8.72 14.84 -2.52
C PRO A 34 -7.80 15.96 -2.06
N GLN A 35 -6.88 15.62 -1.15
CA GLN A 35 -5.91 16.57 -0.64
C GLN A 35 -5.04 17.01 -1.82
N ALA A 36 -5.06 18.31 -2.13
CA ALA A 36 -4.25 18.86 -3.21
C ALA A 36 -2.77 18.61 -2.86
N GLN A 37 -2.08 17.82 -3.69
CA GLN A 37 -0.64 17.62 -3.54
C GLN A 37 0.11 18.90 -3.95
N PRO A 38 1.23 19.24 -3.28
CA PRO A 38 2.08 20.34 -3.70
C PRO A 38 2.52 20.24 -5.16
N ASP A 39 2.74 21.38 -5.82
CA ASP A 39 3.11 21.45 -7.25
C ASP A 39 4.41 20.70 -7.58
N GLY A 40 5.39 20.76 -6.66
CA GLY A 40 6.70 20.12 -6.81
C GLY A 40 6.76 18.64 -6.44
N ASP A 41 5.72 18.12 -5.78
CA ASP A 41 5.70 16.72 -5.36
C ASP A 41 5.37 15.76 -6.52
N TRP A 42 5.55 14.48 -6.30
CA TRP A 42 5.06 13.41 -7.17
C TRP A 42 4.62 12.25 -6.30
N GLN A 43 3.42 12.36 -5.71
CA GLN A 43 2.99 11.49 -4.62
C GLN A 43 2.45 10.12 -5.09
N THR A 44 2.18 9.96 -6.39
CA THR A 44 1.77 8.68 -6.98
C THR A 44 2.50 8.45 -8.30
N ILE A 45 2.61 7.21 -8.77
CA ILE A 45 3.27 6.89 -10.05
C ILE A 45 2.65 7.59 -11.27
N HIS A 46 1.43 8.13 -11.15
CA HIS A 46 0.73 8.86 -12.19
C HIS A 46 0.52 10.35 -11.89
N ARG A 47 1.27 10.91 -10.93
CA ARG A 47 1.03 12.23 -10.31
C ARG A 47 -0.25 12.23 -9.48
N ASP A 48 -1.41 12.11 -10.10
CA ASP A 48 -2.73 12.16 -9.44
C ASP A 48 -3.57 10.91 -9.69
N LEU A 49 -4.69 10.79 -8.97
CA LEU A 49 -5.62 9.66 -9.11
C LEU A 49 -6.41 9.67 -10.42
N ALA A 50 -6.46 10.80 -11.13
CA ALA A 50 -6.98 10.87 -12.50
C ALA A 50 -5.95 10.38 -13.54
N ALA A 51 -4.75 10.03 -13.07
CA ALA A 51 -3.61 9.57 -13.84
C ALA A 51 -3.18 10.51 -14.97
N THR A 52 -3.30 11.83 -14.77
CA THR A 52 -2.99 12.81 -15.82
C THR A 52 -1.51 12.84 -16.20
N ARG A 53 -0.62 12.49 -15.24
CA ARG A 53 0.84 12.63 -15.35
C ARG A 53 1.27 14.06 -15.72
N TYR A 54 0.47 15.06 -15.36
CA TYR A 54 0.72 16.46 -15.67
C TYR A 54 1.40 17.18 -14.50
N SER A 55 2.49 17.91 -14.79
CA SER A 55 3.13 18.82 -13.83
C SER A 55 2.72 20.26 -14.12
N PRO A 56 2.31 21.05 -13.10
CA PRO A 56 2.03 22.47 -13.26
C PRO A 56 3.30 23.34 -13.29
N LEU A 57 4.49 22.77 -13.02
CA LEU A 57 5.75 23.51 -13.02
C LEU A 57 6.10 24.02 -14.43
N ALA A 58 6.62 25.25 -14.49
CA ALA A 58 6.91 25.95 -15.76
C ALA A 58 8.37 26.42 -15.88
N ASP A 59 9.20 26.14 -14.88
CA ASP A 59 10.62 26.52 -14.85
C ASP A 59 11.38 26.00 -16.07
N ILE A 60 11.04 24.78 -16.51
CA ILE A 60 11.53 24.19 -17.76
C ILE A 60 10.44 24.31 -18.82
N ASN A 61 10.80 24.91 -19.96
CA ASN A 61 9.88 25.16 -21.06
C ASN A 61 10.60 25.14 -22.42
N ARG A 62 9.85 25.38 -23.50
CA ARG A 62 10.37 25.29 -24.88
C ARG A 62 11.54 26.24 -25.16
N ALA A 63 11.67 27.34 -24.42
CA ALA A 63 12.72 28.32 -24.63
C ALA A 63 14.04 27.94 -23.93
N ASN A 64 14.02 27.09 -22.90
CA ASN A 64 15.21 26.77 -22.10
C ASN A 64 15.51 25.26 -21.94
N VAL A 65 14.66 24.35 -22.44
CA VAL A 65 14.88 22.89 -22.34
C VAL A 65 16.23 22.45 -22.94
N SER A 66 16.73 23.17 -23.94
CA SER A 66 18.05 22.92 -24.55
C SER A 66 19.24 23.20 -23.63
N GLN A 67 19.02 23.85 -22.47
CA GLN A 67 20.05 24.19 -21.49
C GLN A 67 20.18 23.15 -20.37
N LEU A 68 19.33 22.11 -20.38
CA LEU A 68 19.37 21.06 -19.38
C LEU A 68 20.68 20.28 -19.48
N HIS A 69 21.21 19.97 -18.30
CA HIS A 69 22.34 19.08 -18.10
C HIS A 69 22.00 18.14 -16.95
N GLN A 70 22.71 17.00 -16.89
CA GLN A 70 22.53 16.04 -15.81
C GLN A 70 22.92 16.70 -14.47
N ALA A 71 21.97 16.77 -13.53
CA ALA A 71 22.23 17.28 -12.19
C ALA A 71 23.01 16.25 -11.34
N TRP A 72 22.57 14.99 -11.37
CA TRP A 72 23.19 13.86 -10.67
C TRP A 72 22.74 12.53 -11.29
N ALA A 73 23.36 11.42 -10.88
CA ALA A 73 22.94 10.06 -11.25
C ALA A 73 23.11 9.10 -10.08
N TYR A 74 22.19 8.15 -9.94
CA TYR A 74 22.20 7.12 -8.90
C TYR A 74 22.27 5.71 -9.51
N PRO A 75 23.21 4.84 -9.08
CA PRO A 75 23.37 3.51 -9.66
C PRO A 75 22.28 2.54 -9.17
N TYR A 76 21.32 2.24 -10.05
CA TYR A 76 20.20 1.35 -9.74
C TYR A 76 20.57 -0.15 -9.76
N ARG A 77 21.50 -0.56 -10.64
CA ARG A 77 22.07 -1.93 -10.75
C ARG A 77 21.06 -3.06 -11.03
N ALA A 78 19.93 -2.77 -11.65
CA ALA A 78 18.94 -3.73 -12.13
C ALA A 78 18.04 -3.09 -13.20
N PHE A 79 17.24 -3.89 -13.92
CA PHE A 79 16.18 -3.36 -14.78
C PHE A 79 15.04 -2.81 -13.91
N ASN A 80 14.48 -1.65 -14.29
CA ASN A 80 13.32 -1.10 -13.61
C ASN A 80 12.34 -0.42 -14.55
N SER A 81 11.13 -0.25 -14.04
CA SER A 81 10.08 0.57 -14.64
C SER A 81 9.48 1.53 -13.61
N ALA A 82 10.19 1.73 -12.48
CA ALA A 82 9.70 2.49 -11.36
C ALA A 82 9.67 3.97 -11.71
N VAL A 83 8.53 4.61 -11.47
CA VAL A 83 8.44 6.07 -11.38
C VAL A 83 8.71 6.43 -9.92
N PRO A 84 9.80 7.14 -9.60
CA PRO A 84 10.07 7.55 -8.23
C PRO A 84 8.94 8.42 -7.69
N LEU A 85 8.64 8.29 -6.40
CA LEU A 85 7.82 9.26 -5.69
C LEU A 85 8.72 10.39 -5.19
N VAL A 86 8.23 11.62 -5.19
CA VAL A 86 8.92 12.76 -4.56
C VAL A 86 7.95 13.40 -3.58
N ILE A 87 8.31 13.41 -2.30
CA ILE A 87 7.46 13.93 -1.21
C ILE A 87 8.36 14.79 -0.33
N ASP A 88 8.01 16.07 -0.18
CA ASP A 88 8.75 17.02 0.66
C ASP A 88 10.27 17.05 0.39
N GLY A 89 10.65 16.97 -0.89
CA GLY A 89 12.04 17.03 -1.34
C GLY A 89 12.82 15.70 -1.23
N VAL A 90 12.20 14.62 -0.75
CA VAL A 90 12.81 13.29 -0.69
C VAL A 90 12.24 12.41 -1.80
N MET A 91 13.12 11.74 -2.55
CA MET A 91 12.79 10.83 -3.64
C MET A 91 12.83 9.38 -3.17
N TYR A 92 11.75 8.63 -3.40
CA TYR A 92 11.59 7.24 -2.97
C TYR A 92 11.36 6.29 -4.15
N PHE A 93 12.09 5.19 -4.21
CA PHE A 93 11.90 4.16 -5.24
C PHE A 93 12.43 2.78 -4.82
N PRO A 94 11.82 1.67 -5.30
CA PRO A 94 12.42 0.35 -5.15
C PRO A 94 13.62 0.24 -6.08
N ALA A 95 14.65 -0.52 -5.69
CA ALA A 95 15.87 -0.84 -6.44
C ALA A 95 16.29 -2.30 -6.21
N ALA A 96 15.68 -3.21 -6.97
CA ALA A 96 15.80 -4.67 -6.79
C ALA A 96 15.35 -5.10 -5.38
N ASN A 97 16.27 -5.54 -4.52
CA ASN A 97 15.99 -5.89 -3.12
C ASN A 97 16.06 -4.69 -2.16
N ARG A 98 16.34 -3.50 -2.67
CA ARG A 98 16.47 -2.27 -1.87
C ARG A 98 15.24 -1.38 -2.04
N LEU A 99 14.85 -0.67 -1.00
CA LEU A 99 13.97 0.48 -1.05
C LEU A 99 14.84 1.68 -0.69
N VAL A 100 14.89 2.67 -1.57
CA VAL A 100 15.86 3.77 -1.49
C VAL A 100 15.11 5.08 -1.29
N ALA A 101 15.61 5.89 -0.35
CA ALA A 101 15.26 7.30 -0.21
C ALA A 101 16.49 8.17 -0.49
N LEU A 102 16.35 9.14 -1.38
CA LEU A 102 17.39 10.10 -1.71
C LEU A 102 16.90 11.53 -1.44
N ASP A 103 17.81 12.44 -1.11
CA ASP A 103 17.56 13.86 -1.29
C ASP A 103 17.39 14.13 -2.80
N ALA A 104 16.23 14.65 -3.21
CA ALA A 104 15.88 14.76 -4.62
C ALA A 104 16.73 15.81 -5.38
N ALA A 105 17.28 16.80 -4.67
CA ALA A 105 18.08 17.86 -5.25
C ALA A 105 19.53 17.40 -5.52
N THR A 106 20.08 16.56 -4.64
CA THR A 106 21.50 16.19 -4.64
C THR A 106 21.76 14.74 -5.06
N GLY A 107 20.76 13.86 -4.94
CA GLY A 107 20.90 12.41 -5.16
C GLY A 107 21.61 11.67 -4.01
N ALA A 108 21.85 12.34 -2.87
CA ALA A 108 22.47 11.72 -1.70
C ALA A 108 21.49 10.75 -1.00
N GLU A 109 21.96 9.58 -0.57
CA GLU A 109 21.15 8.62 0.17
C GLU A 109 20.75 9.20 1.54
N VAL A 110 19.44 9.23 1.80
CA VAL A 110 18.87 9.53 3.13
C VAL A 110 18.80 8.25 3.94
N TRP A 111 18.22 7.20 3.36
CA TRP A 111 18.21 5.85 3.90
C TRP A 111 18.04 4.81 2.80
N VAL A 112 18.47 3.58 3.10
CA VAL A 112 18.27 2.41 2.24
C VAL A 112 17.79 1.27 3.11
N HIS A 113 16.62 0.71 2.79
CA HIS A 113 16.13 -0.52 3.40
C HIS A 113 16.43 -1.69 2.46
N GLU A 114 17.17 -2.68 2.94
CA GLU A 114 17.45 -3.90 2.18
C GLU A 114 16.60 -5.05 2.69
N LEU A 115 15.85 -5.70 1.79
CA LEU A 115 15.14 -6.92 2.13
C LEU A 115 16.15 -8.03 2.42
N GLN A 116 16.04 -8.60 3.62
CA GLN A 116 16.71 -9.85 3.95
C GLN A 116 15.93 -11.00 3.31
N LEU A 117 16.33 -11.36 2.10
CA LEU A 117 15.74 -12.47 1.37
C LEU A 117 16.56 -13.74 1.65
N PRO A 118 15.92 -14.86 2.06
CA PRO A 118 16.62 -16.12 2.08
C PRO A 118 17.16 -16.43 0.68
N ALA A 119 18.35 -17.02 0.60
CA ALA A 119 18.94 -17.41 -0.68
C ALA A 119 17.94 -18.28 -1.46
N SER A 120 17.57 -17.87 -2.67
CA SER A 120 16.68 -18.65 -3.52
C SER A 120 17.36 -19.96 -3.92
N ALA A 121 16.73 -21.09 -3.61
CA ALA A 121 17.18 -22.42 -4.07
C ALA A 121 16.90 -22.67 -5.57
N THR A 122 16.15 -21.78 -6.22
CA THR A 122 15.80 -21.85 -7.64
C THR A 122 16.55 -20.80 -8.46
N ALA A 123 16.97 -21.18 -9.67
CA ALA A 123 17.55 -20.24 -10.63
C ALA A 123 16.53 -19.17 -11.02
N GLY A 124 16.86 -17.90 -10.77
CA GLY A 124 16.03 -16.73 -11.05
C GLY A 124 16.52 -15.52 -10.25
N PRO A 125 16.14 -14.28 -10.63
CA PRO A 125 16.46 -13.12 -9.79
C PRO A 125 15.84 -13.32 -8.39
N PRO A 126 16.58 -13.05 -7.30
CA PRO A 126 16.05 -13.18 -5.95
C PRO A 126 14.80 -12.31 -5.77
N PRO A 127 13.80 -12.75 -5.00
CA PRO A 127 12.50 -12.08 -4.90
C PRO A 127 12.60 -10.70 -4.24
N GLY A 128 12.78 -9.64 -5.03
CA GLY A 128 12.88 -8.26 -4.54
C GLY A 128 11.54 -7.53 -4.42
N PHE A 129 11.63 -6.21 -4.30
CA PHE A 129 10.49 -5.32 -4.46
C PHE A 129 9.97 -5.37 -5.90
N ALA A 130 8.65 -5.20 -6.06
CA ALA A 130 8.04 -5.04 -7.36
C ALA A 130 8.59 -3.78 -8.05
N GLY A 131 9.14 -3.96 -9.26
CA GLY A 131 9.87 -2.91 -9.99
C GLY A 131 9.01 -1.83 -10.67
N ARG A 132 7.71 -1.74 -10.36
CA ARG A 132 6.80 -0.73 -10.93
C ARG A 132 6.69 0.55 -10.12
N GLY A 133 6.99 0.52 -8.82
CA GLY A 133 6.94 1.70 -7.96
C GLY A 133 6.23 1.45 -6.63
N LEU A 134 5.97 2.52 -5.91
CA LEU A 134 5.46 2.52 -4.53
C LEU A 134 4.07 3.16 -4.46
N GLY A 135 3.27 2.72 -3.49
CA GLY A 135 2.12 3.47 -3.01
C GLY A 135 2.55 4.42 -1.88
N TYR A 136 1.88 5.56 -1.76
CA TYR A 136 2.08 6.49 -0.66
C TYR A 136 0.75 6.82 0.00
N TRP A 137 0.73 6.74 1.32
CA TRP A 137 -0.37 7.21 2.15
C TRP A 137 0.12 8.38 3.00
N PRO A 138 -0.52 9.57 2.94
CA PRO A 138 -0.05 10.77 3.64
C PRO A 138 -0.26 10.75 5.15
N GLY A 139 -0.84 9.68 5.71
CA GLY A 139 -1.18 9.62 7.12
C GLY A 139 -2.52 10.28 7.44
N ASP A 140 -2.82 10.33 8.74
CA ASP A 140 -3.98 11.01 9.29
C ASP A 140 -3.61 11.66 10.64
N ALA A 141 -4.61 12.08 11.41
CA ALA A 141 -4.39 12.75 12.71
C ALA A 141 -3.74 11.85 13.77
N SER A 142 -3.78 10.53 13.60
CA SER A 142 -3.31 9.53 14.57
C SER A 142 -2.16 8.66 14.05
N HIS A 143 -1.86 8.71 12.75
CA HIS A 143 -0.90 7.82 12.12
C HIS A 143 0.02 8.57 11.18
N ALA A 144 1.31 8.25 11.26
CA ALA A 144 2.34 8.78 10.37
C ALA A 144 2.13 8.34 8.90
N PRO A 145 2.69 9.09 7.92
CA PRO A 145 2.70 8.70 6.52
C PRO A 145 3.41 7.38 6.27
N ARG A 146 3.04 6.67 5.20
CA ARG A 146 3.58 5.34 4.87
C ARG A 146 3.88 5.19 3.39
N LEU A 147 4.98 4.52 3.09
CA LEU A 147 5.20 3.90 1.78
C LEU A 147 4.65 2.48 1.80
N LEU A 148 4.00 2.06 0.72
CA LEU A 148 3.53 0.70 0.53
C LEU A 148 4.18 0.08 -0.69
N ALA A 149 4.71 -1.13 -0.55
CA ALA A 149 5.39 -1.82 -1.64
C ALA A 149 5.06 -3.31 -1.63
N MET A 150 4.91 -3.88 -2.82
CA MET A 150 4.92 -5.33 -2.99
C MET A 150 6.37 -5.84 -2.94
N ALA A 151 6.61 -6.89 -2.18
CA ALA A 151 7.90 -7.58 -2.09
C ALA A 151 7.64 -9.09 -2.03
N GLY A 152 7.97 -9.83 -3.10
CA GLY A 152 7.59 -11.24 -3.24
C GLY A 152 6.08 -11.47 -3.05
N ASN A 153 5.71 -12.26 -2.05
CA ASN A 153 4.31 -12.56 -1.69
C ASN A 153 3.80 -11.66 -0.55
N PHE A 154 4.36 -10.48 -0.37
CA PHE A 154 3.97 -9.60 0.73
C PHE A 154 3.65 -8.19 0.23
N LEU A 155 2.56 -7.62 0.73
CA LEU A 155 2.38 -6.17 0.79
C LEU A 155 3.03 -5.70 2.08
N MET A 156 3.97 -4.76 1.99
CA MET A 156 4.70 -4.22 3.14
C MET A 156 4.45 -2.72 3.27
N ALA A 157 4.47 -2.22 4.51
CA ALA A 157 4.37 -0.80 4.81
C ALA A 157 5.64 -0.31 5.51
N PHE A 158 6.15 0.85 5.10
CA PHE A 158 7.39 1.44 5.59
C PHE A 158 7.16 2.88 6.07
N ASP A 159 7.86 3.25 7.13
CA ASP A 159 7.91 4.62 7.61
C ASP A 159 8.74 5.49 6.65
N LEU A 160 8.21 6.67 6.30
CA LEU A 160 8.83 7.55 5.29
C LEU A 160 10.20 8.10 5.73
N ALA A 161 10.36 8.36 7.03
CA ALA A 161 11.53 9.05 7.57
C ALA A 161 12.70 8.08 7.80
N THR A 162 12.40 6.83 8.15
CA THR A 162 13.40 5.84 8.57
C THR A 162 13.59 4.71 7.57
N GLY A 163 12.61 4.44 6.70
CA GLY A 163 12.61 3.28 5.82
C GLY A 163 12.35 1.95 6.55
N GLU A 164 12.02 1.98 7.84
CA GLU A 164 11.75 0.78 8.61
C GLU A 164 10.32 0.27 8.42
N PRO A 165 10.07 -1.06 8.48
CA PRO A 165 8.73 -1.61 8.41
C PRO A 165 7.84 -1.08 9.55
N VAL A 166 6.62 -0.67 9.22
CA VAL A 166 5.63 -0.22 10.20
C VAL A 166 5.05 -1.45 10.91
N SER A 167 5.60 -1.79 12.07
CA SER A 167 5.28 -3.03 12.81
C SER A 167 3.79 -3.27 13.08
N SER A 168 2.96 -2.22 13.16
CA SER A 168 1.52 -2.32 13.36
C SER A 168 0.71 -2.71 12.12
N PHE A 169 1.35 -2.75 10.94
CA PHE A 169 0.70 -3.13 9.68
C PHE A 169 0.80 -4.65 9.47
N GLY A 170 -0.35 -5.33 9.40
CA GLY A 170 -0.41 -6.78 9.23
C GLY A 170 0.33 -7.54 10.33
N ASP A 171 1.14 -8.51 9.93
CA ASP A 171 2.01 -9.28 10.81
C ASP A 171 3.45 -8.73 10.76
N GLY A 172 3.76 -7.80 11.67
CA GLY A 172 5.11 -7.23 11.79
C GLY A 172 5.55 -6.37 10.61
N GLY A 173 4.63 -5.64 9.98
CA GLY A 173 4.89 -4.75 8.85
C GLY A 173 4.56 -5.32 7.47
N LYS A 174 3.94 -6.50 7.41
CA LYS A 174 3.63 -7.18 6.15
C LYS A 174 2.31 -7.95 6.18
N VAL A 175 1.70 -8.08 5.01
CA VAL A 175 0.49 -8.88 4.77
C VAL A 175 0.80 -9.89 3.66
N ALA A 176 0.49 -11.16 3.89
CA ALA A 176 0.67 -12.19 2.88
C ALA A 176 -0.32 -12.01 1.72
N VAL A 177 0.20 -12.04 0.49
CA VAL A 177 -0.54 -11.92 -0.76
C VAL A 177 -0.18 -13.10 -1.64
N ASP A 178 -1.18 -13.91 -1.97
CA ASP A 178 -1.02 -15.09 -2.82
C ASP A 178 -2.10 -15.09 -3.92
N PRO A 179 -1.74 -15.10 -5.22
CA PRO A 179 -0.37 -15.15 -5.75
C PRO A 179 0.37 -13.80 -5.62
N SER A 180 1.69 -13.82 -5.79
CA SER A 180 2.53 -12.61 -5.83
C SER A 180 2.02 -11.59 -6.86
N TYR A 181 1.90 -10.32 -6.45
CA TYR A 181 1.61 -9.23 -7.36
C TYR A 181 2.83 -8.35 -7.58
N GLN A 182 3.05 -7.97 -8.84
CA GLN A 182 4.18 -7.14 -9.30
C GLN A 182 3.74 -5.71 -9.64
N GLY A 183 2.54 -5.33 -9.22
CA GLY A 183 1.94 -4.02 -9.43
C GLY A 183 2.29 -3.04 -8.30
N THR A 184 2.16 -1.76 -8.59
CA THR A 184 2.24 -0.71 -7.56
C THR A 184 0.90 -0.61 -6.84
N PRO A 185 0.88 -0.57 -5.49
CA PRO A 185 -0.34 -0.28 -4.75
C PRO A 185 -0.88 1.10 -5.09
N THR A 186 -2.14 1.19 -5.49
CA THR A 186 -2.85 2.47 -5.65
C THR A 186 -3.53 2.80 -4.34
N ILE A 187 -3.24 3.98 -3.78
CA ILE A 187 -3.77 4.41 -2.48
C ILE A 187 -4.91 5.40 -2.69
N THR A 188 -6.05 5.16 -2.05
CA THR A 188 -7.17 6.11 -1.97
C THR A 188 -7.79 6.05 -0.57
N GLY A 189 -7.88 7.20 0.10
CA GLY A 189 -8.27 7.26 1.51
C GLY A 189 -7.38 6.35 2.37
N HIS A 190 -8.00 5.44 3.12
CA HIS A 190 -7.31 4.43 3.93
C HIS A 190 -7.14 3.09 3.22
N VAL A 191 -7.29 3.02 1.90
CA VAL A 191 -7.30 1.76 1.15
C VAL A 191 -6.12 1.68 0.18
N ALA A 192 -5.37 0.59 0.26
CA ALA A 192 -4.41 0.17 -0.74
C ALA A 192 -5.02 -0.88 -1.67
N ILE A 193 -5.15 -0.55 -2.95
CA ILE A 193 -5.64 -1.46 -3.98
C ILE A 193 -4.43 -2.02 -4.73
N ILE A 194 -4.33 -3.35 -4.81
CA ILE A 194 -3.32 -4.06 -5.58
C ILE A 194 -3.97 -4.91 -6.68
N GLY A 195 -3.41 -4.81 -7.88
CA GLY A 195 -3.87 -5.58 -9.05
C GLY A 195 -3.20 -6.95 -9.14
N ALA A 196 -3.87 -7.92 -9.76
CA ALA A 196 -3.35 -9.27 -9.91
C ALA A 196 -2.32 -9.40 -11.06
N ALA A 197 -1.27 -10.20 -10.85
CA ALA A 197 -0.35 -10.60 -11.91
C ALA A 197 -0.84 -11.88 -12.59
N SER A 198 -1.85 -11.75 -13.44
CA SER A 198 -2.33 -12.87 -14.28
C SER A 198 -1.57 -12.85 -15.60
N LEU A 199 -0.69 -13.84 -15.81
CA LEU A 199 0.00 -14.02 -17.09
C LEU A 199 -1.01 -14.45 -18.17
N GLU A 200 -0.80 -14.00 -19.41
CA GLU A 200 -1.54 -14.42 -20.60
C GLU A 200 -1.14 -15.85 -21.03
N ASN A 201 -1.27 -16.81 -20.12
CA ASN A 201 -0.97 -18.21 -20.35
C ASN A 201 -2.26 -19.01 -20.56
N PRO A 202 -2.27 -20.07 -21.38
CA PRO A 202 -3.42 -20.96 -21.56
C PRO A 202 -3.96 -21.55 -20.24
N GLN A 203 -3.11 -21.63 -19.22
CA GLN A 203 -3.45 -21.94 -17.84
C GLN A 203 -2.84 -20.86 -16.95
N GLY A 204 -3.68 -20.11 -16.23
CA GLY A 204 -3.26 -19.03 -15.33
C GLY A 204 -4.28 -18.83 -14.22
N ASN A 205 -3.85 -18.24 -13.11
CA ASN A 205 -4.75 -17.91 -12.01
C ASN A 205 -5.73 -16.80 -12.44
N PRO A 206 -7.01 -16.88 -12.06
CA PRO A 206 -7.96 -15.80 -12.32
C PRO A 206 -7.47 -14.50 -11.70
N GLY A 207 -7.73 -13.38 -12.37
CA GLY A 207 -7.48 -12.07 -11.81
C GLY A 207 -8.27 -11.88 -10.52
N ASN A 208 -7.61 -11.38 -9.47
CA ASN A 208 -8.20 -11.18 -8.15
C ASN A 208 -7.63 -9.89 -7.51
N PRO A 209 -8.05 -8.68 -7.95
CA PRO A 209 -7.61 -7.46 -7.30
C PRO A 209 -8.02 -7.47 -5.82
N ARG A 210 -7.14 -6.94 -4.96
CA ARG A 210 -7.36 -6.91 -3.50
C ARG A 210 -7.26 -5.49 -2.98
N ALA A 211 -7.98 -5.24 -1.90
CA ALA A 211 -7.92 -4.01 -1.14
C ALA A 211 -7.47 -4.34 0.28
N TYR A 212 -6.63 -3.48 0.86
CA TYR A 212 -6.17 -3.59 2.23
C TYR A 212 -6.29 -2.24 2.91
N ASP A 213 -6.68 -2.23 4.18
CA ASP A 213 -6.58 -1.04 5.02
C ASP A 213 -5.10 -0.65 5.21
N VAL A 214 -4.71 0.57 4.86
CA VAL A 214 -3.31 1.04 4.90
C VAL A 214 -2.73 1.14 6.32
N ILE A 215 -3.60 1.18 7.33
CA ILE A 215 -3.22 1.30 8.75
C ILE A 215 -2.93 -0.08 9.34
N THR A 216 -3.80 -1.04 9.06
CA THR A 216 -3.85 -2.35 9.74
C THR A 216 -3.45 -3.51 8.82
N GLY A 217 -3.53 -3.35 7.51
CA GLY A 217 -3.26 -4.40 6.53
C GLY A 217 -4.37 -5.46 6.40
N ARG A 218 -5.56 -5.19 6.92
CA ARG A 218 -6.73 -6.10 6.83
C ARG A 218 -7.53 -5.91 5.57
#